data_AF-A0A7S3NVY8-F1
#
_entry.id   AF-A0A7S3NVY8-F1
#
_cell.length_a   1.000
_cell.length_b   1.000
_cell.length_c   1.000
_cell.angle_alpha   90.00
_cell.angle_beta   90.00
_cell.angle_gamma   90.00
#
_symmetry.space_group_name_H-M   'P 1'
#
loop_
_entity.id
_entity.type
_entity.pdbx_description
1 polymer ?
#
loop_
_entity_poly.entity_id
_entity_poly.type
_entity_poly.pdbx_seq_one_letter_code
_entity_poly.pdbx_strand_id
1 'polypeptide(L)'
;MIANQMEHDNFSKGIQDGQEETDAYYDMQEYEYVKFRRSLSQHEEEHKLHRNEMEDLYDLNVEDLHNVLIKDPPKFIIKDYEDFYAKARTICENGFNLTEKECILYFMKFLIEFQHSQNRSIFIKRLLQVTLERLNDDDMKRTIKILKKLYVNELFTKQQLRRGLDRLYMDAENLRGDLPQFAYTISQLILSFVEDDILPRQVILRIPGDLREEMIQDKDFSDFFKDELEVFEKEIEIKQSFEEVAASSEKDDAITRFTNLGHPDIVKPWFIGEVILSSCGKTHNERETASQLLKQLSEAKEINYPMISYC
;
A
#
# COMPACT_ATOMS: atom_id res chain seq x y z
N MET A 1 -38.19 -33.58 27.85
CA MET A 1 -36.73 -33.84 27.81
C MET A 1 -36.21 -34.22 26.42
N ILE A 2 -36.99 -34.86 25.55
CA ILE A 2 -36.52 -35.30 24.21
C ILE A 2 -36.49 -34.16 23.16
N ALA A 3 -37.33 -33.13 23.30
CA ALA A 3 -37.40 -32.02 22.33
C ALA A 3 -36.16 -31.09 22.34
N ASN A 4 -35.52 -30.86 23.50
CA ASN A 4 -34.33 -30.00 23.59
C ASN A 4 -33.05 -30.63 23.02
N GLN A 5 -33.05 -31.94 22.76
CA GLN A 5 -31.87 -32.64 22.25
C GLN A 5 -31.80 -32.59 20.72
N MET A 6 -32.95 -32.61 20.04
CA MET A 6 -33.03 -32.53 18.57
C MET A 6 -32.72 -31.12 18.02
N GLU A 7 -33.02 -30.05 18.77
CA GLU A 7 -32.65 -28.68 18.37
C GLU A 7 -31.14 -28.43 18.50
N HIS A 8 -30.48 -29.06 19.49
CA HIS A 8 -29.04 -28.94 19.69
C HIS A 8 -28.21 -29.69 18.63
N ASP A 9 -28.72 -30.85 18.19
CA ASP A 9 -28.08 -31.67 17.14
C ASP A 9 -28.23 -31.05 15.75
N ASN A 10 -29.38 -30.43 15.43
CA ASN A 10 -29.57 -29.72 14.16
C ASN A 10 -28.75 -28.42 14.07
N PHE A 11 -28.51 -27.75 15.20
CA PHE A 11 -27.67 -26.54 15.24
C PHE A 11 -26.17 -26.88 15.10
N SER A 12 -25.70 -27.98 15.69
CA SER A 12 -24.31 -28.44 15.51
C SER A 12 -24.03 -28.92 14.09
N LYS A 13 -25.01 -29.55 13.43
CA LYS A 13 -24.85 -30.02 12.04
C LYS A 13 -24.75 -28.87 11.04
N GLY A 14 -25.56 -27.83 11.19
CA GLY A 14 -25.49 -26.62 10.34
C GLY A 14 -24.21 -25.80 10.53
N ILE A 15 -23.56 -25.88 11.69
CA ILE A 15 -22.26 -25.23 11.94
C ILE A 15 -21.11 -26.04 11.31
N GLN A 16 -21.17 -27.37 11.34
CA GLN A 16 -20.17 -28.23 10.68
C GLN A 16 -20.24 -28.14 9.16
N ASP A 17 -21.44 -28.15 8.56
CA ASP A 17 -21.61 -28.00 7.11
C ASP A 17 -21.15 -26.61 6.61
N GLY A 18 -21.33 -25.56 7.42
CA GLY A 18 -20.83 -24.22 7.13
C GLY A 18 -19.32 -24.07 7.26
N GLN A 19 -18.67 -24.77 8.20
CA GLN A 19 -17.21 -24.76 8.34
C GLN A 19 -16.52 -25.51 7.19
N GLU A 20 -17.07 -26.63 6.71
CA GLU A 20 -16.53 -27.34 5.53
C GLU A 20 -16.63 -26.50 4.24
N GLU A 21 -17.70 -25.71 4.05
CA GLU A 21 -17.80 -24.76 2.92
C GLU A 21 -16.82 -23.58 3.05
N THR A 22 -16.53 -23.13 4.28
CA THR A 22 -15.57 -22.04 4.52
C THR A 22 -14.14 -22.52 4.30
N ASP A 23 -13.81 -23.73 4.74
CA ASP A 23 -12.48 -24.34 4.53
C ASP A 23 -12.26 -24.65 3.05
N ALA A 24 -13.27 -25.14 2.32
CA ALA A 24 -13.21 -25.32 0.87
C ALA A 24 -13.01 -23.99 0.11
N TYR A 25 -13.55 -22.88 0.62
CA TYR A 25 -13.33 -21.54 0.07
C TYR A 25 -11.89 -21.04 0.32
N TYR A 26 -11.34 -21.29 1.51
CA TYR A 26 -9.94 -20.96 1.81
C TYR A 26 -8.96 -21.82 1.01
N ASP A 27 -9.24 -23.11 0.84
CA ASP A 27 -8.44 -24.03 0.02
C ASP A 27 -8.48 -23.64 -1.47
N MET A 28 -9.62 -23.16 -1.98
CA MET A 28 -9.74 -22.67 -3.35
C MET A 28 -8.99 -21.34 -3.56
N GLN A 29 -9.05 -20.41 -2.58
CA GLN A 29 -8.27 -19.17 -2.58
C GLN A 29 -6.76 -19.46 -2.50
N GLU A 30 -6.35 -20.44 -1.69
CA GLU A 30 -4.96 -20.86 -1.57
C GLU A 30 -4.49 -21.59 -2.83
N TYR A 31 -5.34 -22.38 -3.48
CA TYR A 31 -5.04 -23.00 -4.78
C TYR A 31 -4.85 -21.96 -5.90
N GLU A 32 -5.74 -20.97 -6.02
CA GLU A 32 -5.60 -19.89 -6.99
C GLU A 32 -4.41 -18.97 -6.66
N TYR A 33 -4.11 -18.76 -5.37
CA TYR A 33 -2.91 -18.04 -4.93
C TYR A 33 -1.61 -18.80 -5.25
N VAL A 34 -1.57 -20.12 -5.08
CA VAL A 34 -0.42 -20.97 -5.41
C VAL A 34 -0.24 -21.09 -6.92
N LYS A 35 -1.33 -21.12 -7.68
CA LYS A 35 -1.33 -21.10 -9.15
C LYS A 35 -0.85 -19.74 -9.68
N PHE A 36 -1.28 -18.63 -9.09
CA PHE A 36 -0.79 -17.28 -9.35
C PHE A 36 0.69 -17.11 -8.98
N ARG A 37 1.13 -17.70 -7.86
CA ARG A 37 2.55 -17.78 -7.47
C ARG A 37 3.37 -18.60 -8.46
N ARG A 38 2.85 -19.71 -8.99
CA ARG A 38 3.53 -20.49 -10.03
C ARG A 38 3.62 -19.76 -11.37
N SER A 39 2.60 -19.00 -11.75
CA SER A 39 2.68 -18.13 -12.94
C SER A 39 3.64 -16.96 -12.73
N LEU A 40 3.70 -16.40 -11.51
CA LEU A 40 4.71 -15.40 -11.13
C LEU A 40 6.13 -15.98 -11.17
N SER A 41 6.35 -17.20 -10.68
CA SER A 41 7.68 -17.84 -10.74
C SER A 41 8.10 -18.26 -12.15
N GLN A 42 7.15 -18.47 -13.06
CA GLN A 42 7.45 -18.67 -14.49
C GLN A 42 7.82 -17.34 -15.18
N HIS A 43 7.26 -16.21 -14.75
CA HIS A 43 7.74 -14.88 -15.15
C HIS A 43 9.07 -14.49 -14.47
N GLU A 44 9.32 -14.89 -13.22
CA GLU A 44 10.59 -14.64 -12.50
C GLU A 44 11.82 -15.27 -13.21
N GLU A 45 11.64 -16.32 -14.02
CA GLU A 45 12.73 -16.86 -14.85
C GLU A 45 13.06 -16.00 -16.08
N GLU A 46 12.09 -15.27 -16.63
CA GLU A 46 12.31 -14.30 -17.71
C GLU A 46 13.01 -13.02 -17.19
N HIS A 47 12.81 -12.67 -15.91
CA HIS A 47 13.43 -11.52 -15.25
C HIS A 47 14.87 -11.73 -14.74
N LYS A 48 15.50 -12.89 -15.02
CA LYS A 48 16.95 -13.09 -14.76
C LYS A 48 17.86 -12.13 -15.53
N LEU A 49 17.35 -11.43 -16.55
CA LEU A 49 18.12 -10.53 -17.41
C LEU A 49 18.35 -9.12 -16.84
N HIS A 50 17.51 -8.63 -15.91
CA HIS A 50 17.66 -7.30 -15.28
C HIS A 50 18.58 -7.29 -14.05
N ARG A 51 19.15 -8.44 -13.70
CA ARG A 51 20.01 -8.62 -12.51
C ARG A 51 21.37 -7.91 -12.61
N ASN A 52 21.78 -7.49 -13.81
CA ASN A 52 23.10 -6.92 -14.07
C ASN A 52 23.25 -5.44 -13.68
N GLU A 53 22.16 -4.69 -13.46
CA GLU A 53 22.22 -3.30 -12.96
C GLU A 53 22.08 -3.21 -11.43
N MET A 54 21.66 -4.30 -10.79
CA MET A 54 21.52 -4.41 -9.34
C MET A 54 22.75 -4.99 -8.65
N GLU A 55 23.83 -5.38 -9.35
CA GLU A 55 25.05 -5.95 -8.74
C GLU A 55 25.73 -4.98 -7.76
N ASP A 56 25.79 -3.69 -8.08
CA ASP A 56 26.29 -2.65 -7.17
C ASP A 56 25.42 -2.54 -5.90
N LEU A 57 24.15 -2.97 -5.97
CA LEU A 57 23.17 -3.31 -4.92
C LEU A 57 23.72 -4.16 -3.76
N TYR A 58 24.48 -5.20 -4.07
CA TYR A 58 24.76 -6.32 -3.16
C TYR A 58 26.16 -6.27 -2.51
N ASP A 59 26.99 -5.30 -2.87
CA ASP A 59 28.44 -5.33 -2.61
C ASP A 59 28.89 -4.88 -1.19
N LEU A 60 28.01 -4.91 -0.19
CA LEU A 60 28.43 -4.71 1.21
C LEU A 60 28.71 -6.08 1.84
N ASN A 61 29.96 -6.52 1.77
CA ASN A 61 30.35 -7.77 2.39
C ASN A 61 30.31 -7.67 3.94
N VAL A 62 30.20 -8.82 4.61
CA VAL A 62 30.14 -8.90 6.08
C VAL A 62 31.37 -8.27 6.75
N GLU A 63 32.52 -8.27 6.06
CA GLU A 63 33.77 -7.65 6.51
C GLU A 63 33.70 -6.12 6.56
N ASP A 64 33.04 -5.46 5.61
CA ASP A 64 32.81 -4.02 5.60
C ASP A 64 31.91 -3.59 6.75
N LEU A 65 30.84 -4.35 6.99
CA LEU A 65 29.99 -4.17 8.16
C LEU A 65 30.82 -4.33 9.43
N HIS A 66 31.60 -5.41 9.55
CA HIS A 66 32.45 -5.69 10.70
C HIS A 66 33.50 -4.59 10.96
N ASN A 67 34.12 -4.04 9.92
CA ASN A 67 35.16 -3.00 10.02
C ASN A 67 34.60 -1.64 10.45
N VAL A 68 33.40 -1.27 9.99
CA VAL A 68 32.72 -0.04 10.45
C VAL A 68 32.20 -0.20 11.87
N LEU A 69 31.77 -1.41 12.26
CA LEU A 69 31.27 -1.71 13.60
C LEU A 69 32.35 -1.67 14.70
N ILE A 70 33.61 -1.92 14.37
CA ILE A 70 34.72 -1.93 15.35
C ILE A 70 35.22 -0.52 15.69
N LYS A 71 35.25 0.40 14.73
CA LYS A 71 35.94 1.69 14.91
C LYS A 71 35.27 2.61 15.94
N ASP A 72 33.95 2.57 16.04
CA ASP A 72 33.21 3.21 17.13
C ASP A 72 31.77 2.66 17.13
N PRO A 73 31.43 1.64 17.94
CA PRO A 73 30.09 1.07 17.90
C PRO A 73 29.09 2.08 18.52
N PRO A 74 28.18 2.69 17.72
CA PRO A 74 27.06 3.40 18.33
C PRO A 74 26.27 2.36 19.13
N LYS A 75 26.15 2.56 20.45
CA LYS A 75 25.33 1.71 21.32
C LYS A 75 23.91 2.24 21.24
N PHE A 76 23.08 1.63 20.39
CA PHE A 76 21.66 1.94 20.34
C PHE A 76 20.94 1.26 21.51
N ILE A 77 21.00 1.87 22.70
CA ILE A 77 20.18 1.41 23.83
C ILE A 77 18.77 1.96 23.60
N ILE A 78 17.86 1.10 23.13
CA ILE A 78 16.45 1.46 22.91
C ILE A 78 15.58 0.55 23.77
N LYS A 79 14.82 1.15 24.68
CA LYS A 79 14.08 0.39 25.70
C LYS A 79 12.69 -0.05 25.22
N ASP A 80 12.01 0.79 24.45
CA ASP A 80 10.62 0.61 24.03
C ASP A 80 10.27 1.41 22.78
N TYR A 81 8.98 1.41 22.41
CA TYR A 81 8.43 2.14 21.27
C TYR A 81 8.60 3.66 21.38
N GLU A 82 8.39 4.24 22.55
CA GLU A 82 8.46 5.69 22.77
C GLU A 82 9.91 6.16 22.65
N ASP A 83 10.84 5.40 23.23
CA ASP A 83 12.28 5.64 23.11
C ASP A 83 12.75 5.52 21.64
N PHE A 84 12.20 4.57 20.88
CA PHE A 84 12.46 4.48 19.45
C PHE A 84 11.93 5.70 18.69
N TYR A 85 10.68 6.09 18.94
CA TYR A 85 10.05 7.21 18.26
C TYR A 85 10.82 8.52 18.51
N ALA A 86 11.28 8.73 19.74
CA ALA A 86 12.10 9.88 20.12
C ALA A 86 13.49 9.86 19.46
N LYS A 87 14.15 8.70 19.41
CA LYS A 87 15.54 8.58 18.91
C LYS A 87 15.64 8.43 17.39
N ALA A 88 14.60 7.94 16.71
CA ALA A 88 14.64 7.64 15.27
C ALA A 88 15.03 8.86 14.44
N ARG A 89 14.58 10.05 14.83
CA ARG A 89 14.97 11.31 14.17
C ARG A 89 16.47 11.59 14.33
N THR A 90 16.98 11.57 15.56
CA THR A 90 18.41 11.80 15.86
C THR A 90 19.30 10.79 15.13
N ILE A 91 18.87 9.55 15.02
CA ILE A 91 19.58 8.51 14.28
C ILE A 91 19.65 8.86 12.80
N CYS A 92 18.53 9.27 12.19
CA CYS A 92 18.53 9.70 10.79
C CYS A 92 19.45 10.91 10.57
N GLU A 93 19.34 11.94 11.42
CA GLU A 93 20.19 13.15 11.37
C GLU A 93 21.68 12.81 11.50
N ASN A 94 22.05 11.93 12.43
CA ASN A 94 23.43 11.46 12.58
C ASN A 94 23.92 10.68 11.37
N GLY A 95 23.08 9.83 10.78
CA GLY A 95 23.44 9.05 9.59
C GLY A 95 23.78 9.94 8.39
N PHE A 96 23.03 11.04 8.17
CA PHE A 96 23.32 11.96 7.07
C PHE A 96 24.64 12.72 7.19
N ASN A 97 25.20 12.83 8.40
CA ASN A 97 26.51 13.43 8.62
C ASN A 97 27.68 12.50 8.22
N LEU A 98 27.40 11.25 7.90
CA LEU A 98 28.39 10.26 7.44
C LEU A 98 28.49 10.25 5.91
N THR A 99 29.46 9.51 5.36
CA THR A 99 29.47 9.19 3.92
C THR A 99 28.32 8.26 3.55
N GLU A 100 28.01 8.11 2.25
CA GLU A 100 26.91 7.22 1.79
C GLU A 100 27.11 5.77 2.30
N LYS A 101 28.32 5.21 2.14
CA LYS A 101 28.65 3.85 2.60
C LYS A 101 28.49 3.70 4.11
N GLU A 102 29.05 4.64 4.89
CA GLU A 102 28.97 4.61 6.35
C GLU A 102 27.53 4.78 6.85
N CYS A 103 26.73 5.61 6.19
CA CYS A 103 25.34 5.84 6.52
C CYS A 103 24.48 4.58 6.33
N ILE A 104 24.66 3.86 5.22
CA ILE A 104 24.00 2.57 5.00
C ILE A 104 24.34 1.60 6.13
N LEU A 105 25.63 1.42 6.43
CA LEU A 105 26.08 0.50 7.48
C LEU A 105 25.57 0.90 8.87
N TYR A 106 25.54 2.21 9.15
CA TYR A 106 24.99 2.77 10.39
C TYR A 106 23.50 2.43 10.56
N PHE A 107 22.70 2.63 9.51
CA PHE A 107 21.28 2.27 9.53
C PHE A 107 21.03 0.76 9.54
N MET A 108 21.85 -0.03 8.85
CA MET A 108 21.79 -1.49 8.91
C MET A 108 21.96 -1.98 10.34
N LYS A 109 23.01 -1.51 11.03
CA LYS A 109 23.25 -1.83 12.43
C LYS A 109 22.05 -1.46 13.29
N PHE A 110 21.57 -0.22 13.17
CA PHE A 110 20.44 0.27 13.92
C PHE A 110 19.19 -0.62 13.75
N LEU A 111 18.85 -0.99 12.52
CA LEU A 111 17.67 -1.80 12.21
C LEU A 111 17.82 -3.29 12.59
N ILE A 112 19.05 -3.80 12.68
CA ILE A 112 19.35 -5.17 13.15
C ILE A 112 19.30 -5.23 14.68
N GLU A 113 19.91 -4.26 15.37
CA GLU A 113 19.93 -4.22 16.84
C GLU A 113 18.55 -3.92 17.41
N PHE A 114 17.70 -3.21 16.66
CA PHE A 114 16.33 -2.93 17.07
C PHE A 114 15.37 -4.08 16.72
N GLN A 115 15.16 -4.99 17.68
CA GLN A 115 14.37 -6.22 17.52
C GLN A 115 12.85 -6.01 17.30
N HIS A 116 12.36 -4.77 17.29
CA HIS A 116 10.95 -4.45 17.04
C HIS A 116 10.69 -4.09 15.58
N SER A 117 10.74 -5.11 14.71
CA SER A 117 10.57 -4.96 13.26
C SER A 117 9.26 -4.23 12.87
N GLN A 118 8.20 -4.31 13.68
CA GLN A 118 6.93 -3.61 13.44
C GLN A 118 7.07 -2.08 13.31
N ASN A 119 8.13 -1.52 13.88
CA ASN A 119 8.39 -0.07 13.92
C ASN A 119 9.32 0.42 12.79
N ARG A 120 9.79 -0.47 11.90
CA ARG A 120 10.64 -0.09 10.74
C ARG A 120 9.99 0.98 9.85
N SER A 121 8.67 0.94 9.74
CA SER A 121 7.87 1.96 9.04
C SER A 121 7.96 3.36 9.67
N ILE A 122 8.23 3.48 10.98
CA ILE A 122 8.47 4.77 11.66
C ILE A 122 9.84 5.31 11.27
N PHE A 123 10.86 4.44 11.26
CA PHE A 123 12.20 4.83 10.80
C PHE A 123 12.16 5.35 9.36
N ILE A 124 11.48 4.64 8.45
CA ILE A 124 11.33 5.07 7.05
C ILE A 124 10.69 6.47 6.97
N LYS A 125 9.59 6.70 7.69
CA LYS A 125 8.97 8.04 7.78
C LYS A 125 9.99 9.08 8.24
N ARG A 126 10.69 8.82 9.34
CA ARG A 126 11.67 9.77 9.92
C ARG A 126 12.84 10.05 8.98
N LEU A 127 13.33 9.02 8.28
CA LEU A 127 14.40 9.17 7.30
C LEU A 127 13.97 10.10 6.17
N LEU A 128 12.77 9.90 5.64
CA LEU A 128 12.20 10.75 4.58
C LEU A 128 11.97 12.18 5.08
N GLN A 129 11.44 12.38 6.30
CA GLN A 129 11.28 13.71 6.89
C GLN A 129 12.60 14.46 7.02
N VAL A 130 13.62 13.83 7.61
CA VAL A 130 14.95 14.43 7.74
C VAL A 130 15.57 14.75 6.38
N THR A 131 15.31 13.91 5.37
CA THR A 131 15.76 14.17 3.99
C THR A 131 15.08 15.40 3.41
N LEU A 132 13.76 15.48 3.53
CA LEU A 132 12.96 16.58 2.99
C LEU A 132 13.30 17.91 3.66
N GLU A 133 13.49 17.94 4.98
CA GLU A 133 13.83 19.14 5.75
C GLU A 133 15.20 19.73 5.40
N ARG A 134 16.10 18.92 4.82
CA ARG A 134 17.43 19.39 4.37
C ARG A 134 17.37 20.13 3.03
N LEU A 135 16.22 20.12 2.33
CA LEU A 135 15.93 20.86 1.10
C LEU A 135 16.99 20.66 -0.03
N ASN A 136 17.59 19.46 -0.13
CA ASN A 136 18.63 19.15 -1.12
C ASN A 136 18.27 17.92 -1.96
N ASP A 137 18.18 18.09 -3.29
CA ASP A 137 17.86 17.01 -4.24
C ASP A 137 18.87 15.85 -4.18
N ASP A 138 20.15 16.14 -3.90
CA ASP A 138 21.18 15.12 -3.76
C ASP A 138 20.96 14.24 -2.52
N ASP A 139 20.43 14.82 -1.44
CA ASP A 139 20.08 14.07 -0.24
C ASP A 139 18.90 13.14 -0.53
N MET A 140 17.92 13.53 -1.36
CA MET A 140 16.83 12.63 -1.76
C MET A 140 17.31 11.46 -2.61
N LYS A 141 18.16 11.72 -3.62
CA LYS A 141 18.79 10.65 -4.42
C LYS A 141 19.58 9.68 -3.56
N ARG A 142 20.34 10.21 -2.59
CA ARG A 142 21.06 9.41 -1.60
C ARG A 142 20.11 8.57 -0.75
N THR A 143 19.01 9.15 -0.28
CA THR A 143 17.99 8.45 0.52
C THR A 143 17.33 7.32 -0.24
N ILE A 144 17.00 7.52 -1.52
CA ILE A 144 16.49 6.48 -2.40
C ILE A 144 17.47 5.30 -2.45
N LYS A 145 18.75 5.56 -2.73
CA LYS A 145 19.80 4.51 -2.75
C LYS A 145 19.91 3.79 -1.42
N ILE A 146 19.92 4.52 -0.30
CA ILE A 146 19.96 3.94 1.05
C ILE A 146 18.76 3.03 1.28
N LEU A 147 17.54 3.47 0.98
CA LEU A 147 16.34 2.67 1.17
C LEU A 147 16.33 1.43 0.27
N LYS A 148 16.76 1.54 -0.99
CA LYS A 148 16.93 0.40 -1.90
C LYS A 148 17.90 -0.64 -1.32
N LYS A 149 19.05 -0.17 -0.82
CA LYS A 149 20.06 -1.01 -0.15
C LYS A 149 19.50 -1.73 1.09
N LEU A 150 18.82 -0.99 1.97
CA LEU A 150 18.21 -1.55 3.17
C LEU A 150 17.10 -2.56 2.83
N TYR A 151 16.33 -2.30 1.75
CA TYR A 151 15.30 -3.21 1.26
C TYR A 151 15.88 -4.53 0.74
N VAL A 152 16.91 -4.46 -0.11
CA VAL A 152 17.61 -5.64 -0.67
C VAL A 152 18.24 -6.49 0.43
N ASN A 153 18.71 -5.87 1.51
CA ASN A 153 19.23 -6.55 2.70
C ASN A 153 18.12 -7.04 3.67
N GLU A 154 16.86 -7.07 3.25
CA GLU A 154 15.70 -7.55 4.02
C GLU A 154 15.47 -6.83 5.36
N LEU A 155 15.97 -5.60 5.48
CA LEU A 155 15.83 -4.80 6.70
C LEU A 155 14.48 -4.11 6.81
N PHE A 156 13.65 -4.15 5.77
CA PHE A 156 12.22 -3.89 5.85
C PHE A 156 11.47 -4.54 4.68
N THR A 157 10.16 -4.71 4.84
CA THR A 157 9.29 -5.28 3.80
C THR A 157 8.65 -4.20 2.92
N LYS A 158 8.15 -4.58 1.73
CA LYS A 158 7.34 -3.69 0.87
C LYS A 158 6.19 -3.05 1.66
N GLN A 159 5.54 -3.81 2.55
CA GLN A 159 4.45 -3.32 3.39
C GLN A 159 4.93 -2.28 4.41
N GLN A 160 6.11 -2.44 4.98
CA GLN A 160 6.69 -1.46 5.92
C GLN A 160 7.09 -0.17 5.22
N LEU A 161 7.62 -0.24 4.00
CA LEU A 161 7.86 0.94 3.16
C LEU A 161 6.56 1.69 2.84
N ARG A 162 5.53 0.97 2.38
CA ARG A 162 4.19 1.55 2.13
C ARG A 162 3.63 2.24 3.38
N ARG A 163 3.68 1.58 4.54
CA ARG A 163 3.23 2.17 5.82
C ARG A 163 4.05 3.40 6.21
N GLY A 164 5.34 3.43 5.89
CA GLY A 164 6.20 4.59 6.11
C GLY A 164 5.76 5.80 5.27
N LEU A 165 5.46 5.56 3.99
CA LEU A 165 4.91 6.55 3.07
C LEU A 165 3.51 7.02 3.49
N ASP A 166 2.60 6.11 3.83
CA ASP A 166 1.26 6.47 4.32
C ASP A 166 1.33 7.43 5.51
N ARG A 167 2.26 7.18 6.45
CA ARG A 167 2.44 8.06 7.62
C ARG A 167 3.15 9.36 7.29
N LEU A 168 3.93 9.42 6.20
CA LEU A 168 4.49 10.66 5.68
C LEU A 168 3.37 11.51 5.05
N TYR A 169 2.47 10.87 4.30
CA TYR A 169 1.31 11.53 3.69
C TYR A 169 0.35 12.15 4.71
N MET A 170 0.21 11.54 5.88
CA MET A 170 -0.54 12.13 7.00
C MET A 170 0.01 13.50 7.45
N ASP A 171 1.30 13.76 7.22
CA ASP A 171 1.95 15.04 7.56
C ASP A 171 2.13 15.94 6.30
N ALA A 172 1.61 15.53 5.14
CA ALA A 172 1.92 16.16 3.85
C ALA A 172 1.48 17.64 3.78
N GLU A 173 0.38 18.02 4.42
CA GLU A 173 -0.08 19.42 4.43
C GLU A 173 0.93 20.34 5.12
N ASN A 174 1.44 19.93 6.30
CA ASN A 174 2.47 20.67 7.02
C ASN A 174 3.78 20.70 6.22
N LEU A 175 4.19 19.54 5.68
CA LEU A 175 5.42 19.42 4.89
C LEU A 175 5.37 20.24 3.60
N ARG A 176 4.21 20.35 2.93
CA ARG A 176 4.02 21.21 1.75
C ARG A 176 4.17 22.69 2.08
N GLY A 177 3.75 23.12 3.27
CA GLY A 177 3.96 24.48 3.74
C GLY A 177 5.44 24.84 3.88
N ASP A 178 6.25 23.91 4.37
CA ASP A 178 7.69 24.10 4.58
C ASP A 178 8.54 23.83 3.33
N LEU A 179 8.06 22.97 2.43
CA LEU A 179 8.74 22.51 1.22
C LEU A 179 7.80 22.62 0.00
N PRO A 180 7.84 23.73 -0.76
CA PRO A 180 6.98 23.92 -1.94
C PRO A 180 7.14 22.84 -3.02
N GLN A 181 8.32 22.21 -3.10
CA GLN A 181 8.64 21.12 -4.05
C GLN A 181 8.39 19.72 -3.49
N PHE A 182 7.60 19.59 -2.40
CA PHE A 182 7.32 18.31 -1.76
C PHE A 182 6.72 17.29 -2.73
N ALA A 183 5.68 17.66 -3.49
CA ALA A 183 5.02 16.78 -4.44
C ALA A 183 6.01 16.21 -5.47
N TYR A 184 6.78 17.08 -6.14
CA TYR A 184 7.80 16.68 -7.10
C TYR A 184 8.84 15.73 -6.49
N THR A 185 9.35 16.05 -5.30
CA THR A 185 10.36 15.24 -4.62
C THR A 185 9.84 13.84 -4.29
N ILE A 186 8.60 13.74 -3.84
CA ILE A 186 7.94 12.46 -3.56
C ILE A 186 7.64 11.71 -4.86
N SER A 187 7.34 12.38 -5.98
CA SER A 187 7.13 11.72 -7.28
C SER A 187 8.34 10.94 -7.71
N GLN A 188 9.51 11.57 -7.63
CA GLN A 188 10.80 10.97 -7.97
C GLN A 188 11.13 9.75 -7.09
N LEU A 189 10.83 9.85 -5.78
CA LEU A 189 10.97 8.73 -4.84
C LEU A 189 10.06 7.54 -5.22
N ILE A 190 8.79 7.80 -5.52
CA ILE A 190 7.81 6.77 -5.86
C ILE A 190 8.14 6.10 -7.19
N LEU A 191 8.44 6.89 -8.22
CA LEU A 191 8.89 6.38 -9.52
C LEU A 191 10.07 5.44 -9.35
N SER A 192 11.11 5.89 -8.64
CA SER A 192 12.32 5.10 -8.45
C SER A 192 12.09 3.78 -7.71
N PHE A 193 11.11 3.69 -6.82
CA PHE A 193 10.76 2.43 -6.15
C PHE A 193 9.83 1.54 -6.97
N VAL A 194 9.03 2.11 -7.87
CA VAL A 194 8.16 1.32 -8.74
C VAL A 194 8.94 0.76 -9.93
N GLU A 195 9.86 1.54 -10.49
CA GLU A 195 10.81 1.09 -11.53
C GLU A 195 11.65 -0.11 -11.08
N ASP A 196 12.05 -0.13 -9.81
CA ASP A 196 12.83 -1.22 -9.21
C ASP A 196 11.97 -2.37 -8.64
N ASP A 197 10.66 -2.39 -8.93
CA ASP A 197 9.70 -3.38 -8.41
C ASP A 197 9.63 -3.48 -6.87
N ILE A 198 10.14 -2.47 -6.14
CA ILE A 198 10.07 -2.41 -4.67
C ILE A 198 8.65 -2.08 -4.23
N LEU A 199 8.00 -1.16 -4.94
CA LEU A 199 6.59 -0.82 -4.76
C LEU A 199 5.80 -1.22 -6.01
N PRO A 200 4.56 -1.69 -5.86
CA PRO A 200 3.73 -1.98 -7.02
C PRO A 200 3.17 -0.68 -7.59
N ARG A 201 2.77 -0.69 -8.86
CA ARG A 201 2.20 0.49 -9.52
C ARG A 201 0.94 1.03 -8.83
N GLN A 202 0.13 0.15 -8.22
CA GLN A 202 -1.08 0.53 -7.46
C GLN A 202 -0.79 1.35 -6.19
N VAL A 203 0.48 1.60 -5.84
CA VAL A 203 0.84 2.50 -4.74
C VAL A 203 0.28 3.91 -4.94
N ILE A 204 0.08 4.35 -6.20
CA ILE A 204 -0.50 5.65 -6.54
C ILE A 204 -1.89 5.87 -5.93
N LEU A 205 -2.67 4.80 -5.76
CA LEU A 205 -4.01 4.86 -5.16
C LEU A 205 -3.99 5.26 -3.67
N ARG A 206 -2.84 5.12 -3.01
CA ARG A 206 -2.65 5.47 -1.59
C ARG A 206 -2.20 6.92 -1.39
N ILE A 207 -1.81 7.60 -2.46
CA ILE A 207 -1.38 8.99 -2.41
C ILE A 207 -2.63 9.86 -2.20
N PRO A 208 -2.66 10.78 -1.22
CA PRO A 208 -3.77 11.72 -1.06
C PRO A 208 -4.11 12.44 -2.37
N GLY A 209 -5.40 12.65 -2.64
CA GLY A 209 -5.87 13.16 -3.95
C GLY A 209 -5.25 14.50 -4.34
N ASP A 210 -5.23 15.44 -3.40
CA ASP A 210 -4.61 16.76 -3.55
C ASP A 210 -3.09 16.68 -3.84
N LEU A 211 -2.36 15.83 -3.10
CA LEU A 211 -0.93 15.60 -3.35
C LEU A 211 -0.73 14.96 -4.73
N ARG A 212 -1.59 14.01 -5.09
CA ARG A 212 -1.52 13.29 -6.37
C ARG A 212 -1.75 14.23 -7.55
N GLU A 213 -2.72 15.15 -7.45
CA GLU A 213 -2.98 16.18 -8.46
C GLU A 213 -1.76 17.07 -8.73
N GLU A 214 -1.03 17.44 -7.67
CA GLU A 214 0.24 18.16 -7.79
C GLU A 214 1.31 17.29 -8.46
N MET A 215 1.41 16.02 -8.09
CA MET A 215 2.38 15.06 -8.63
C MET A 215 2.15 14.78 -10.13
N ILE A 216 0.90 14.74 -10.59
CA ILE A 216 0.53 14.51 -12.00
C ILE A 216 0.98 15.67 -12.91
N GLN A 217 1.28 16.85 -12.36
CA GLN A 217 1.88 17.94 -13.13
C GLN A 217 3.30 17.62 -13.59
N ASP A 218 3.98 16.69 -12.92
CA ASP A 218 5.24 16.13 -13.40
C ASP A 218 4.94 15.16 -14.56
N LYS A 219 5.44 15.53 -15.75
CA LYS A 219 5.21 14.77 -16.97
C LYS A 219 5.74 13.35 -16.88
N ASP A 220 6.92 13.15 -16.28
CA ASP A 220 7.53 11.82 -16.19
C ASP A 220 6.68 10.93 -15.29
N PHE A 221 6.14 11.49 -14.19
CA PHE A 221 5.23 10.79 -13.30
C PHE A 221 3.91 10.44 -13.99
N SER A 222 3.31 11.40 -14.69
CA SER A 222 2.04 11.23 -15.40
C SER A 222 2.15 10.21 -16.53
N ASP A 223 3.20 10.30 -17.36
CA ASP A 223 3.44 9.36 -18.45
C ASP A 223 3.70 7.94 -17.90
N PHE A 224 4.43 7.83 -16.78
CA PHE A 224 4.73 6.52 -16.17
C PHE A 224 3.48 5.85 -15.61
N PHE A 225 2.59 6.59 -14.94
CA PHE A 225 1.36 6.07 -14.31
C PHE A 225 0.10 6.25 -15.16
N LYS A 226 0.23 6.54 -16.46
CA LYS A 226 -0.89 6.91 -17.33
C LYS A 226 -2.07 5.93 -17.24
N ASP A 227 -1.81 4.63 -17.30
CA ASP A 227 -2.87 3.61 -17.28
C ASP A 227 -3.59 3.58 -15.92
N GLU A 228 -2.85 3.70 -14.81
CA GLU A 228 -3.44 3.78 -13.47
C GLU A 228 -4.23 5.08 -13.25
N LEU A 229 -3.75 6.18 -13.81
CA LEU A 229 -4.41 7.49 -13.74
C LEU A 229 -5.70 7.49 -14.54
N GLU A 230 -5.73 6.90 -15.74
CA GLU A 230 -6.95 6.77 -16.54
C GLU A 230 -8.02 5.94 -15.81
N VAL A 231 -7.60 4.86 -15.13
CA VAL A 231 -8.51 4.07 -14.29
C VAL A 231 -9.04 4.91 -13.12
N PHE A 232 -8.20 5.74 -12.50
CA PHE A 232 -8.59 6.58 -11.38
C PHE A 232 -9.50 7.76 -11.79
N GLU A 233 -9.29 8.36 -12.95
CA GLU A 233 -10.19 9.39 -13.48
C GLU A 233 -11.58 8.81 -13.71
N LYS A 234 -11.66 7.64 -14.35
CA LYS A 234 -12.92 6.89 -14.48
C LYS A 234 -13.51 6.56 -13.11
N GLU A 235 -12.70 6.15 -12.15
CA GLU A 235 -13.12 5.89 -10.77
C GLU A 235 -13.80 7.11 -10.09
N ILE A 236 -13.27 8.32 -10.31
CA ILE A 236 -13.86 9.57 -9.80
C ILE A 236 -15.17 9.89 -10.52
N GLU A 237 -15.22 9.78 -11.84
CA GLU A 237 -16.45 9.99 -12.63
C GLU A 237 -17.57 9.06 -12.17
N ILE A 238 -17.22 7.84 -11.76
CA ILE A 238 -18.13 6.85 -11.20
C ILE A 238 -18.66 7.27 -9.84
N LYS A 239 -17.78 7.70 -8.94
CA LYS A 239 -18.16 8.22 -7.62
C LYS A 239 -19.15 9.36 -7.74
N GLN A 240 -18.85 10.33 -8.60
CA GLN A 240 -19.72 11.47 -8.83
C GLN A 240 -21.06 11.04 -9.43
N SER A 241 -21.04 10.13 -10.41
CA SER A 241 -22.27 9.56 -10.96
C SER A 241 -23.07 8.81 -9.90
N PHE A 242 -22.43 8.10 -8.96
CA PHE A 242 -23.11 7.44 -7.85
C PHE A 242 -23.73 8.45 -6.88
N GLU A 243 -23.01 9.48 -6.48
CA GLU A 243 -23.53 10.52 -5.58
C GLU A 243 -24.72 11.25 -6.22
N GLU A 244 -24.65 11.56 -7.52
CA GLU A 244 -25.77 12.10 -8.29
C GLU A 244 -26.98 11.16 -8.29
N VAL A 245 -26.76 9.86 -8.49
CA VAL A 245 -27.82 8.84 -8.48
C VAL A 245 -28.40 8.67 -7.08
N ALA A 246 -27.57 8.68 -6.05
CA ALA A 246 -28.01 8.58 -4.67
C ALA A 246 -28.86 9.79 -4.24
N ALA A 247 -28.56 10.96 -4.81
CA ALA A 247 -29.35 12.18 -4.66
C ALA A 247 -30.57 12.25 -5.59
N SER A 248 -30.55 11.51 -6.70
CA SER A 248 -31.59 11.41 -7.71
C SER A 248 -32.70 10.44 -7.30
N SER A 249 -33.95 10.77 -7.66
CA SER A 249 -35.07 9.85 -7.57
C SER A 249 -35.12 8.83 -8.72
N GLU A 250 -34.32 9.02 -9.77
CA GLU A 250 -34.26 8.19 -10.99
C GLU A 250 -33.00 7.32 -11.00
N LYS A 251 -33.18 5.99 -10.92
CA LYS A 251 -32.11 5.00 -10.70
C LYS A 251 -31.59 4.35 -11.99
N ASP A 252 -32.33 4.42 -13.09
CA ASP A 252 -32.00 3.73 -14.34
C ASP A 252 -30.81 4.35 -15.10
N ASP A 253 -30.54 5.65 -14.90
CA ASP A 253 -29.40 6.34 -15.51
C ASP A 253 -28.06 5.88 -14.91
N ALA A 254 -28.08 5.46 -13.63
CA ALA A 254 -26.92 4.97 -12.89
C ALA A 254 -26.30 3.71 -13.47
N ILE A 255 -27.16 2.73 -13.77
CA ILE A 255 -26.76 1.40 -14.25
C ILE A 255 -26.17 1.52 -15.65
N THR A 256 -26.78 2.37 -16.49
CA THR A 256 -26.30 2.64 -17.84
C THR A 256 -24.92 3.28 -17.82
N ARG A 257 -24.70 4.28 -16.93
CA ARG A 257 -23.37 4.87 -16.71
C ARG A 257 -22.39 3.82 -16.17
N PHE A 258 -22.78 3.03 -15.17
CA PHE A 258 -21.97 1.95 -14.58
C PHE A 258 -21.46 0.93 -15.62
N THR A 259 -22.34 0.55 -16.55
CA THR A 259 -22.05 -0.44 -17.60
C THR A 259 -21.03 0.08 -18.63
N ASN A 260 -20.99 1.40 -18.85
CA ASN A 260 -20.20 2.02 -19.91
C ASN A 260 -18.75 2.38 -19.50
N LEU A 261 -18.34 2.15 -18.25
CA LEU A 261 -17.09 2.71 -17.72
C LEU A 261 -15.80 1.98 -18.11
N GLY A 262 -15.89 0.86 -18.81
CA GLY A 262 -14.70 0.08 -19.17
C GLY A 262 -13.95 -0.49 -17.95
N HIS A 263 -12.91 -1.29 -18.21
CA HIS A 263 -12.06 -1.97 -17.20
C HIS A 263 -12.83 -2.66 -16.04
N PRO A 264 -13.72 -3.63 -16.37
CA PRO A 264 -14.63 -4.27 -15.41
C PRO A 264 -13.90 -4.93 -14.22
N ASP A 265 -12.70 -5.48 -14.44
CA ASP A 265 -12.01 -6.28 -13.43
C ASP A 265 -11.46 -5.45 -12.25
N ILE A 266 -11.24 -4.14 -12.45
CA ILE A 266 -10.70 -3.24 -11.41
C ILE A 266 -11.81 -2.33 -10.89
N VAL A 267 -12.62 -1.79 -11.80
CA VAL A 267 -13.66 -0.81 -11.49
C VAL A 267 -14.78 -1.43 -10.65
N LYS A 268 -15.18 -2.68 -10.95
CA LYS A 268 -16.35 -3.31 -10.33
C LYS A 268 -16.13 -3.70 -8.86
N PRO A 269 -15.04 -4.40 -8.47
CA PRO A 269 -14.82 -4.75 -7.07
C PRO A 269 -14.60 -3.51 -6.19
N TRP A 270 -13.88 -2.52 -6.70
CA TRP A 270 -13.64 -1.28 -6.00
C TRP A 270 -14.94 -0.48 -5.80
N PHE A 271 -15.77 -0.36 -6.84
CA PHE A 271 -17.04 0.36 -6.77
C PHE A 271 -17.97 -0.22 -5.71
N ILE A 272 -18.08 -1.55 -5.65
CA ILE A 272 -18.85 -2.23 -4.61
C ILE A 272 -18.33 -1.85 -3.23
N GLY A 273 -17.01 -1.88 -3.04
CA GLY A 273 -16.37 -1.47 -1.79
C GLY A 273 -16.71 -0.03 -1.42
N GLU A 274 -16.67 0.89 -2.38
CA GLU A 274 -16.97 2.30 -2.13
C GLU A 274 -18.45 2.56 -1.86
N VAL A 275 -19.38 1.92 -2.58
CA VAL A 275 -20.82 2.01 -2.30
C VAL A 275 -21.12 1.51 -0.89
N ILE A 276 -20.48 0.43 -0.45
CA ILE A 276 -20.60 -0.09 0.92
C ILE A 276 -20.04 0.95 1.90
N LEU A 277 -18.79 1.39 1.71
CA LEU A 277 -18.12 2.32 2.63
C LEU A 277 -18.82 3.68 2.72
N SER A 278 -19.27 4.24 1.59
CA SER A 278 -20.00 5.50 1.53
C SER A 278 -21.38 5.39 2.18
N SER A 279 -21.99 4.21 2.24
CA SER A 279 -23.23 3.94 2.99
C SER A 279 -22.98 3.64 4.49
N CYS A 280 -21.78 3.23 4.87
CA CYS A 280 -21.42 2.97 6.26
C CYS A 280 -21.45 4.28 7.08
N GLY A 281 -22.28 4.31 8.13
CA GLY A 281 -22.42 5.49 9.00
C GLY A 281 -23.39 6.56 8.49
N LYS A 282 -24.04 6.33 7.34
CA LYS A 282 -25.04 7.23 6.74
C LYS A 282 -26.48 6.92 7.20
N THR A 283 -27.43 7.75 6.77
CA THR A 283 -28.85 7.61 7.11
C THR A 283 -29.43 6.29 6.57
N HIS A 284 -30.57 5.86 7.11
CA HIS A 284 -31.26 4.65 6.62
C HIS A 284 -31.58 4.74 5.11
N ASN A 285 -31.93 5.93 4.62
CA ASN A 285 -32.29 6.13 3.22
C ASN A 285 -31.10 5.93 2.28
N GLU A 286 -29.92 6.43 2.65
CA GLU A 286 -28.69 6.26 1.86
C GLU A 286 -28.24 4.79 1.81
N ARG A 287 -28.40 4.05 2.91
CA ARG A 287 -28.13 2.60 2.96
C ARG A 287 -29.09 1.79 2.08
N GLU A 288 -30.37 2.14 2.11
CA GLU A 288 -31.38 1.51 1.25
C GLU A 288 -31.08 1.77 -0.24
N THR A 289 -30.70 3.00 -0.60
CA THR A 289 -30.31 3.35 -1.97
C THR A 289 -29.07 2.59 -2.44
N ALA A 290 -28.04 2.46 -1.58
CA ALA A 290 -26.85 1.67 -1.88
C ALA A 290 -27.19 0.18 -2.10
N SER A 291 -28.02 -0.40 -1.24
CA SER A 291 -28.48 -1.80 -1.36
C SER A 291 -29.24 -2.03 -2.67
N GLN A 292 -30.18 -1.13 -3.01
CA GLN A 292 -30.97 -1.24 -4.23
C GLN A 292 -30.10 -1.11 -5.49
N LEU A 293 -29.10 -0.23 -5.48
CA LEU A 293 -28.17 -0.10 -6.61
C LEU A 293 -27.33 -1.37 -6.80
N LEU A 294 -26.75 -1.90 -5.72
CA LEU A 294 -25.95 -3.15 -5.80
C LEU A 294 -26.80 -4.31 -6.30
N LYS A 295 -28.06 -4.39 -5.86
CA LYS A 295 -29.02 -5.38 -6.35
C LYS A 295 -29.27 -5.23 -7.86
N GLN A 296 -29.54 -4.01 -8.33
CA GLN A 296 -29.77 -3.75 -9.75
C GLN A 296 -28.53 -4.08 -10.61
N LEU A 297 -27.33 -3.78 -10.14
CA LEU A 297 -26.08 -4.11 -10.81
C LEU A 297 -25.84 -5.64 -10.86
N SER A 298 -26.23 -6.35 -9.81
CA SER A 298 -26.19 -7.81 -9.79
C SER A 298 -27.18 -8.42 -10.77
N GLU A 299 -28.40 -7.87 -10.85
CA GLU A 299 -29.45 -8.32 -11.79
C GLU A 299 -29.06 -8.05 -13.25
N ALA A 300 -28.37 -6.93 -13.52
CA ALA A 300 -27.80 -6.61 -14.82
C ALA A 300 -26.61 -7.50 -15.20
N LYS A 301 -26.17 -8.41 -14.31
CA LYS A 301 -24.94 -9.22 -14.45
C LYS A 301 -23.67 -8.39 -14.62
N GLU A 302 -23.72 -7.14 -14.19
CA GLU A 302 -22.56 -6.27 -14.22
C GLU A 302 -21.62 -6.61 -13.08
N ILE A 303 -22.12 -7.10 -11.95
CA ILE A 303 -21.29 -7.60 -10.85
C ILE A 303 -21.61 -9.08 -10.58
N ASN A 304 -20.57 -9.88 -10.35
CA ASN A 304 -20.71 -11.32 -10.09
C ASN A 304 -20.39 -11.56 -8.61
N TYR A 305 -21.38 -11.36 -7.74
CA TYR A 305 -21.23 -11.58 -6.30
C TYR A 305 -22.35 -12.47 -5.74
N PRO A 306 -22.06 -13.61 -5.08
CA PRO A 306 -23.08 -14.51 -4.55
C PRO A 306 -23.77 -14.05 -3.25
N MET A 307 -23.57 -12.81 -2.78
CA MET A 307 -23.76 -12.45 -1.36
C MET A 307 -24.71 -11.26 -1.09
N ILE A 308 -25.68 -10.97 -1.97
CA ILE A 308 -26.73 -9.97 -1.65
C ILE A 308 -27.94 -10.65 -1.01
N SER A 309 -27.73 -11.36 0.10
CA SER A 309 -28.84 -11.85 0.95
C SER A 309 -28.73 -11.45 2.42
N TYR A 310 -27.77 -10.60 2.81
CA TYR A 310 -27.49 -10.27 4.22
C TYR A 310 -27.31 -8.78 4.55
N CYS A 311 -27.76 -7.87 3.69
CA CYS A 311 -27.96 -6.46 4.07
C CYS A 311 -29.41 -6.21 4.47
#